data_AF-A1ZMA8-F1
#
_entry.id   AF-A1ZMA8-F1
#
_cell.length_a   1.000
_cell.length_b   1.000
_cell.length_c   1.000
_cell.angle_alpha   90.00
_cell.angle_beta   90.00
_cell.angle_gamma   90.00
#
_symmetry.space_group_name_H-M   'P 1'
#
loop_
_entity.id
_entity.type
_entity.pdbx_description
1 polymer ?
#
loop_
_entity_poly.entity_id
_entity_poly.type
_entity_poly.pdbx_seq_one_letter_code
_entity_poly.pdbx_strand_id
1 'polypeptide(L)'
;MTNMKQEYFVLNETFVDDEIYIKNDGMNETERETVVEGKIIQRPQDVYEFYYAKKTLKDFVTSEVTTHVVSEKFKAVLDKIGVSGVAFYPAKLMRTPRSKKSFDNYFMMVVESVSAFDYKNSTYTGIEEENYIGTVQKLEVNASKIEGKHIIRLEELLFPIIITQELKEALEQAQVTGTEYMPINNFHFPVY
;
A
#
# COMPACT_ATOMS: atom_id res chain seq x y z
N MET A 1 25.50 -17.99 -12.65
CA MET A 1 24.55 -17.45 -11.65
C MET A 1 23.17 -17.82 -12.14
N THR A 2 22.47 -18.66 -11.42
CA THR A 2 21.08 -19.02 -11.74
C THR A 2 20.25 -17.77 -11.47
N ASN A 3 19.70 -17.15 -12.52
CA ASN A 3 18.74 -16.04 -12.35
C ASN A 3 17.52 -16.63 -11.62
N MET A 4 17.46 -16.46 -10.30
CA MET A 4 16.24 -16.73 -9.57
C MET A 4 15.20 -15.73 -10.07
N LYS A 5 14.04 -16.24 -10.49
CA LYS A 5 12.93 -15.39 -10.93
C LYS A 5 12.52 -14.55 -9.72
N GLN A 6 12.50 -13.23 -9.87
CA GLN A 6 12.00 -12.32 -8.85
C GLN A 6 10.54 -12.67 -8.52
N GLU A 7 10.24 -12.89 -7.24
CA GLU A 7 8.88 -13.13 -6.75
C GLU A 7 8.26 -11.84 -6.23
N TYR A 8 6.95 -11.74 -6.39
CA TYR A 8 6.13 -10.59 -6.01
C TYR A 8 4.95 -11.01 -5.15
N PHE A 9 4.58 -10.15 -4.21
CA PHE A 9 3.52 -10.37 -3.25
C PHE A 9 2.60 -9.16 -3.20
N VAL A 10 1.30 -9.38 -3.00
CA VAL A 10 0.39 -8.34 -2.56
C VAL A 10 0.58 -8.14 -1.05
N LEU A 11 0.84 -6.91 -0.65
CA LEU A 11 0.92 -6.48 0.75
C LEU A 11 -0.48 -6.08 1.22
N ASN A 12 -1.01 -6.84 2.17
CA ASN A 12 -2.32 -6.59 2.78
C ASN A 12 -2.16 -6.21 4.26
N GLU A 13 -3.19 -5.57 4.81
CA GLU A 13 -3.34 -5.49 6.26
C GLU A 13 -3.87 -6.81 6.80
N THR A 14 -3.28 -7.32 7.88
CA THR A 14 -3.89 -8.40 8.67
C THR A 14 -5.24 -7.96 9.22
N PHE A 15 -6.32 -8.64 8.84
CA PHE A 15 -7.65 -8.42 9.42
C PHE A 15 -7.90 -9.35 10.61
N VAL A 16 -8.28 -8.78 11.74
CA VAL A 16 -8.96 -9.49 12.83
C VAL A 16 -10.34 -8.85 13.00
N ASP A 17 -11.40 -9.64 13.07
CA ASP A 17 -12.75 -9.12 13.30
C ASP A 17 -12.74 -8.12 14.47
N ASP A 18 -13.43 -6.99 14.27
CA ASP A 18 -13.39 -5.74 15.04
C ASP A 18 -12.28 -4.72 14.68
N GLU A 19 -11.41 -4.93 13.68
CA GLU A 19 -10.24 -4.08 13.33
C GLU A 19 -10.48 -2.73 12.63
N ILE A 20 -9.46 -1.88 12.70
CA ILE A 20 -9.43 -0.42 12.73
C ILE A 20 -10.21 0.23 11.56
N TYR A 21 -11.16 1.11 11.87
CA TYR A 21 -11.56 2.15 10.91
C TYR A 21 -10.63 3.33 11.11
N ILE A 22 -9.66 3.51 10.20
CA ILE A 22 -9.00 4.80 10.08
C ILE A 22 -9.97 5.73 9.38
N LYS A 23 -10.53 6.68 10.14
CA LYS A 23 -11.27 7.79 9.54
C LYS A 23 -10.29 8.91 9.26
N ASN A 24 -10.17 9.29 7.99
CA ASN A 24 -9.45 10.48 7.59
C ASN A 24 -10.38 11.70 7.68
N ASP A 25 -9.98 12.67 8.49
CA ASP A 25 -10.71 13.92 8.70
C ASP A 25 -9.95 15.15 8.16
N GLY A 26 -8.69 14.95 7.72
CA GLY A 26 -7.82 16.02 7.21
C GLY A 26 -7.78 16.13 5.70
N MET A 27 -7.89 15.03 4.94
CA MET A 27 -7.76 15.08 3.47
C MET A 27 -8.99 15.68 2.79
N ASN A 28 -8.74 16.67 1.93
CA ASN A 28 -9.74 17.20 1.00
C ASN A 28 -9.97 16.23 -0.18
N GLU A 29 -10.99 16.51 -1.00
CA GLU A 29 -11.40 15.65 -2.13
C GLU A 29 -10.26 15.45 -3.15
N THR A 30 -9.58 16.52 -3.55
CA THR A 30 -8.45 16.45 -4.50
C THR A 30 -7.29 15.62 -3.95
N GLU A 31 -6.97 15.74 -2.66
CA GLU A 31 -5.95 14.89 -2.02
C GLU A 31 -6.37 13.42 -2.04
N ARG A 32 -7.64 13.11 -1.74
CA ARG A 32 -8.17 11.74 -1.78
C ARG A 32 -8.07 11.15 -3.18
N GLU A 33 -8.47 11.88 -4.21
CA GLU A 33 -8.33 11.48 -5.61
C GLU A 33 -6.85 11.23 -5.96
N THR A 34 -5.96 12.15 -5.58
CA THR A 34 -4.52 12.04 -5.82
C THR A 34 -3.93 10.78 -5.17
N VAL A 35 -4.31 10.48 -3.92
CA VAL A 35 -3.87 9.26 -3.20
C VAL A 35 -4.44 8.00 -3.85
N VAL A 36 -5.71 8.01 -4.25
CA VAL A 36 -6.36 6.90 -4.95
C VAL A 36 -5.66 6.60 -6.27
N GLU A 37 -5.24 7.63 -7.01
CA GLU A 37 -4.46 7.47 -8.24
C GLU A 37 -3.00 7.04 -8.01
N GLY A 38 -2.54 7.03 -6.76
CA GLY A 38 -1.15 6.75 -6.41
C GLY A 38 -0.19 7.84 -6.89
N LYS A 39 -0.62 9.10 -6.82
CA LYS A 39 0.20 10.26 -7.18
C LYS A 39 0.72 10.98 -5.94
N ILE A 40 1.88 11.61 -6.07
CA ILE A 40 2.48 12.41 -5.00
C ILE A 40 1.69 13.74 -4.85
N ILE A 41 1.33 14.07 -3.62
CA ILE A 41 0.66 15.32 -3.27
C ILE A 41 1.69 16.45 -3.33
N GLN A 42 1.49 17.39 -4.27
CA GLN A 42 2.45 18.48 -4.52
C GLN A 42 2.49 19.53 -3.40
N ARG A 43 1.38 19.72 -2.69
CA ARG A 43 1.23 20.68 -1.59
C ARG A 43 0.56 19.98 -0.41
N PRO A 44 1.29 19.09 0.28
CA PRO A 44 0.71 18.36 1.39
C PRO A 44 0.48 19.28 2.57
N GLN A 45 -0.43 18.87 3.45
CA GLN A 45 -0.59 19.46 4.77
C GLN A 45 0.66 19.17 5.62
N ASP A 46 0.89 20.00 6.64
CA ASP A 46 2.02 19.81 7.57
C ASP A 46 1.90 18.47 8.32
N VAL A 47 0.68 18.12 8.72
CA VAL A 47 0.35 16.86 9.41
C VAL A 47 -1.06 16.42 9.00
N TYR A 48 -1.23 15.14 8.67
CA TYR A 48 -2.54 14.53 8.45
C TYR A 48 -3.07 13.88 9.73
N GLU A 49 -4.34 14.12 10.06
CA GLU A 49 -4.98 13.54 11.24
C GLU A 49 -5.86 12.34 10.88
N PHE A 50 -5.68 11.28 11.65
CA PHE A 50 -6.37 10.01 11.47
C PHE A 50 -6.90 9.49 12.81
N TYR A 51 -8.11 8.95 12.80
CA TYR A 51 -8.73 8.40 13.99
C TYR A 51 -8.71 6.87 14.01
N TYR A 52 -8.39 6.24 15.13
CA TYR A 52 -8.34 4.78 15.26
C TYR A 52 -9.10 4.30 16.51
N ALA A 53 -9.98 3.30 16.39
CA ALA A 53 -10.86 2.89 17.50
C ALA A 53 -10.20 1.97 18.56
N LYS A 54 -8.97 1.48 18.33
CA LYS A 54 -8.42 0.28 19.00
C LYS A 54 -7.54 0.50 20.24
N LYS A 55 -7.21 -0.61 20.92
CA LYS A 55 -6.26 -0.67 22.06
C LYS A 55 -4.80 -0.87 21.63
N THR A 56 -4.55 -1.65 20.58
CA THR A 56 -3.20 -1.95 20.07
C THR A 56 -2.99 -1.30 18.71
N LEU A 57 -1.87 -0.60 18.54
CA LEU A 57 -1.46 0.00 17.28
C LEU A 57 -0.53 -0.96 16.53
N LYS A 58 -0.71 -1.06 15.22
CA LYS A 58 0.13 -1.83 14.30
C LYS A 58 1.09 -0.90 13.56
N ASP A 59 2.11 -1.47 12.92
CA ASP A 59 3.07 -0.73 12.11
C ASP A 59 2.58 -0.43 10.70
N PHE A 60 1.64 -1.23 10.19
CA PHE A 60 0.96 -1.03 8.91
C PHE A 60 -0.55 -1.12 9.14
N VAL A 61 -1.29 -0.07 8.75
CA VAL A 61 -2.74 0.03 8.90
C VAL A 61 -3.32 0.65 7.64
N THR A 62 -4.45 0.13 7.17
CA THR A 62 -5.20 0.65 6.03
C THR A 62 -6.39 1.48 6.50
N SER A 63 -6.75 2.51 5.72
CA SER A 63 -8.03 3.22 5.87
C SER A 63 -8.97 2.87 4.72
N GLU A 64 -10.10 3.56 4.63
CA GLU A 64 -10.99 3.44 3.47
C GLU A 64 -10.24 3.59 2.12
N VAL A 65 -10.57 2.66 1.23
CA VAL A 65 -10.25 2.53 -0.21
C VAL A 65 -8.77 2.33 -0.57
N THR A 66 -7.83 3.21 -0.19
CA THR A 66 -6.40 3.11 -0.64
C THR A 66 -5.39 3.86 0.23
N THR A 67 -5.79 4.48 1.35
CA THR A 67 -4.83 5.21 2.19
C THR A 67 -4.18 4.26 3.18
N HIS A 68 -2.85 4.34 3.27
CA HIS A 68 -2.06 3.51 4.16
C HIS A 68 -1.39 4.40 5.20
N VAL A 69 -1.45 4.01 6.46
CA VAL A 69 -0.76 4.69 7.56
C VAL A 69 0.24 3.73 8.18
N VAL A 70 1.49 4.16 8.25
CA VAL A 70 2.62 3.31 8.64
C VAL A 70 3.40 3.96 9.78
N SER A 71 3.99 3.15 10.65
CA SER A 71 4.83 3.63 11.73
C SER A 71 6.22 4.05 11.22
N GLU A 72 6.94 4.81 12.04
CA GLU A 72 8.38 5.08 11.87
C GLU A 72 9.20 3.81 11.62
N LYS A 73 8.84 2.70 12.29
CA LYS A 73 9.51 1.41 12.14
C LYS A 73 9.35 0.86 10.72
N PHE A 74 8.14 0.89 10.16
CA PHE A 74 7.89 0.48 8.78
C PHE A 74 8.68 1.35 7.80
N LYS A 75 8.59 2.68 7.95
CA LYS A 75 9.31 3.65 7.13
C LYS A 75 10.83 3.40 7.15
N ALA A 76 11.40 3.15 8.33
CA ALA A 76 12.83 2.88 8.48
C ALA A 76 13.30 1.62 7.72
N VAL A 77 12.44 0.60 7.57
CA VAL A 77 12.74 -0.57 6.73
C VAL A 77 12.85 -0.15 5.26
N LEU A 78 11.88 0.64 4.77
CA LEU A 78 11.87 1.12 3.39
C LEU A 78 13.07 2.01 3.08
N ASP A 79 13.41 2.94 3.99
CA ASP A 79 14.59 3.80 3.86
C ASP A 79 15.88 2.98 3.82
N LYS A 80 16.00 1.94 4.67
CA LYS A 80 17.21 1.11 4.77
C LYS A 80 17.50 0.34 3.49
N ILE A 81 16.47 -0.15 2.80
CA ILE A 81 16.63 -0.88 1.53
C ILE A 81 16.67 0.06 0.31
N GLY A 82 16.50 1.37 0.52
CA GLY A 82 16.55 2.35 -0.57
C GLY A 82 15.31 2.32 -1.47
N VAL A 83 14.12 2.08 -0.89
CA VAL A 83 12.86 2.13 -1.65
C VAL A 83 12.66 3.49 -2.32
N SER A 84 12.30 3.45 -3.60
CA SER A 84 11.85 4.60 -4.38
C SER A 84 10.35 4.48 -4.72
N GLY A 85 9.75 5.55 -5.24
CA GLY A 85 8.33 5.53 -5.63
C GLY A 85 7.35 5.54 -4.43
N VAL A 86 7.81 5.99 -3.26
CA VAL A 86 6.97 6.13 -2.08
C VAL A 86 7.14 7.52 -1.48
N ALA A 87 6.03 8.18 -1.16
CA ALA A 87 6.00 9.41 -0.40
C ALA A 87 5.44 9.16 1.00
N PHE A 88 6.07 9.78 2.00
CA PHE A 88 5.62 9.74 3.39
C PHE A 88 5.26 11.15 3.85
N TYR A 89 4.06 11.32 4.38
CA TYR A 89 3.62 12.57 4.97
C TYR A 89 3.39 12.37 6.47
N PRO A 90 3.83 13.30 7.34
CA PRO A 90 3.62 13.19 8.77
C PRO A 90 2.15 12.95 9.10
N ALA A 91 1.89 12.00 9.97
CA ALA A 91 0.54 11.63 10.37
C ALA A 91 0.42 11.51 11.89
N LYS A 92 -0.73 11.97 12.39
CA LYS A 92 -1.08 11.89 13.79
C LYS A 92 -2.24 10.92 13.97
N LEU A 93 -2.02 9.86 14.75
CA LEU A 93 -3.06 8.90 15.10
C LEU A 93 -3.74 9.29 16.41
N MET A 94 -5.05 9.49 16.39
CA MET A 94 -5.88 9.86 17.53
C MET A 94 -6.88 8.76 17.87
N ARG A 95 -6.96 8.35 19.14
CA ARG A 95 -7.86 7.22 19.50
C ARG A 95 -9.35 7.53 19.30
N THR A 96 -9.74 8.78 19.50
CA THR A 96 -11.07 9.30 19.16
C THR A 96 -10.95 10.80 18.92
N PRO A 97 -11.93 11.46 18.27
CA PRO A 97 -11.97 12.92 18.12
C PRO A 97 -11.87 13.71 19.43
N ARG A 98 -12.12 13.07 20.58
CA ARG A 98 -12.08 13.70 21.91
C ARG A 98 -10.92 13.19 22.77
N SER A 99 -10.07 12.30 22.26
CA SER A 99 -8.98 11.72 23.03
C SER A 99 -7.78 12.66 23.09
N LYS A 100 -7.15 12.75 24.26
CA LYS A 100 -5.84 13.42 24.42
C LYS A 100 -4.66 12.50 24.05
N LYS A 101 -4.91 11.21 23.79
CA LYS A 101 -3.86 10.26 23.41
C LYS A 101 -3.65 10.34 21.90
N SER A 102 -2.49 10.85 21.51
CA SER A 102 -2.02 10.85 20.13
C SER A 102 -0.69 10.12 19.99
N PHE A 103 -0.41 9.71 18.76
CA PHE A 103 0.87 9.13 18.35
C PHE A 103 1.35 9.88 17.11
N ASP A 104 2.54 10.43 17.20
CA ASP A 104 3.10 11.34 16.19
C ASP A 104 4.24 10.68 15.41
N ASN A 105 4.51 9.39 15.66
CA ASN A 105 5.54 8.56 15.01
C ASN A 105 4.97 7.74 13.84
N TYR A 106 4.00 8.31 13.14
CA TYR A 106 3.28 7.68 12.03
C TYR A 106 3.30 8.56 10.79
N PHE A 107 3.09 7.93 9.64
CA PHE A 107 3.14 8.57 8.33
C PHE A 107 2.00 8.06 7.45
N MET A 108 1.34 8.96 6.73
CA MET A 108 0.55 8.59 5.57
C MET A 108 1.52 8.18 4.47
N MET A 109 1.40 6.95 3.99
CA MET A 109 2.21 6.39 2.92
C MET A 109 1.41 6.42 1.63
N VAL A 110 2.01 7.01 0.58
CA VAL A 110 1.48 7.00 -0.78
C VAL A 110 2.49 6.31 -1.68
N VAL A 111 2.06 5.21 -2.30
CA VAL A 111 2.86 4.44 -3.26
C VAL A 111 2.51 4.90 -4.67
N GLU A 112 3.54 5.14 -5.47
CA GLU A 112 3.43 5.51 -6.88
C GLU A 112 2.76 4.39 -7.69
N SER A 113 1.79 4.75 -8.52
CA SER A 113 1.20 3.85 -9.51
C SER A 113 2.10 3.74 -10.73
N VAL A 114 2.21 2.54 -11.28
CA VAL A 114 2.96 2.25 -12.50
C VAL A 114 2.10 1.37 -13.40
N SER A 115 1.98 1.71 -14.69
CA SER A 115 1.40 0.80 -15.68
C SER A 115 2.29 -0.42 -15.90
N ALA A 116 2.12 -1.43 -15.07
CA ALA A 116 2.93 -2.65 -15.06
C ALA A 116 2.11 -3.94 -15.11
N PHE A 117 0.80 -3.84 -15.33
CA PHE A 117 -0.04 -5.02 -15.54
C PHE A 117 0.45 -5.81 -16.76
N ASP A 118 0.64 -7.12 -16.60
CA ASP A 118 1.03 -8.00 -17.71
C ASP A 118 -0.21 -8.57 -18.38
N TYR A 119 -0.73 -7.83 -19.37
CA TYR A 119 -1.90 -8.24 -20.16
C TYR A 119 -1.72 -9.57 -20.89
N LYS A 120 -0.47 -9.99 -21.16
CA LYS A 120 -0.18 -11.24 -21.88
C LYS A 120 -0.22 -12.46 -20.97
N ASN A 121 0.25 -12.33 -19.73
CA ASN A 121 0.43 -13.46 -18.82
C ASN A 121 -0.59 -13.52 -17.67
N SER A 122 -1.38 -12.46 -17.49
CA SER A 122 -2.50 -12.40 -16.55
C SER A 122 -3.76 -13.05 -17.14
N THR A 123 -4.62 -13.58 -16.27
CA THR A 123 -5.96 -14.06 -16.63
C THR A 123 -6.97 -13.04 -16.12
N TYR A 124 -7.64 -12.32 -17.02
CA TYR A 124 -8.50 -11.18 -16.67
C TYR A 124 -9.67 -11.01 -17.64
N THR A 125 -10.66 -10.20 -17.25
CA THR A 125 -11.63 -9.58 -18.16
C THR A 125 -11.43 -8.07 -18.15
N GLY A 126 -11.55 -7.41 -19.30
CA GLY A 126 -11.23 -5.99 -19.41
C GLY A 126 -11.12 -5.51 -20.85
N ILE A 127 -10.76 -4.24 -21.01
CA ILE A 127 -10.45 -3.58 -22.28
C ILE A 127 -9.06 -2.96 -22.14
N GLU A 128 -8.06 -3.57 -22.77
CA GLU A 128 -6.65 -3.17 -22.64
C GLU A 128 -6.42 -1.73 -23.12
N GLU A 129 -7.04 -1.33 -24.24
CA GLU A 129 -6.91 0.01 -24.80
C GLU A 129 -7.47 1.12 -23.90
N GLU A 130 -8.34 0.76 -22.95
CA GLU A 130 -8.95 1.67 -21.98
C GLU A 130 -8.32 1.55 -20.59
N ASN A 131 -7.27 0.73 -20.41
CA ASN A 131 -6.70 0.36 -19.12
C ASN A 131 -7.76 -0.14 -18.12
N TYR A 132 -8.85 -0.73 -18.63
CA TYR A 132 -9.97 -1.17 -17.82
C TYR A 132 -9.85 -2.65 -17.49
N ILE A 133 -9.82 -2.97 -16.19
CA ILE A 133 -9.86 -4.35 -15.68
C ILE A 133 -11.18 -4.58 -14.93
N GLY A 134 -12.00 -5.48 -15.45
CA GLY A 134 -13.25 -5.90 -14.82
C GLY A 134 -13.03 -6.97 -13.75
N THR A 135 -12.29 -8.03 -14.08
CA THR A 135 -11.95 -9.12 -13.13
C THR A 135 -10.53 -9.62 -13.34
N VAL A 136 -9.92 -10.17 -12.28
CA VAL A 136 -8.61 -10.82 -12.31
C VAL A 136 -8.72 -12.18 -11.65
N GLN A 137 -8.35 -13.23 -12.38
CA GLN A 137 -8.25 -14.60 -11.88
C GLN A 137 -6.79 -15.01 -11.63
N LYS A 138 -5.85 -14.35 -12.29
CA LYS A 138 -4.42 -14.52 -12.09
C LYS A 138 -3.74 -13.20 -12.44
N LEU A 139 -3.03 -12.61 -11.49
CA LEU A 139 -2.26 -11.38 -11.69
C LEU A 139 -0.78 -11.71 -11.95
N GLU A 140 -0.24 -11.13 -13.02
CA GLU A 140 1.19 -11.08 -13.31
C GLU A 140 1.59 -9.63 -13.57
N VAL A 141 2.86 -9.30 -13.31
CA VAL A 141 3.43 -7.97 -13.57
C VAL A 141 4.57 -8.04 -14.56
N ASN A 142 4.68 -7.01 -15.39
CA ASN A 142 5.78 -6.88 -16.33
C ASN A 142 7.04 -6.41 -15.58
N ALA A 143 7.92 -7.36 -15.25
CA ALA A 143 9.15 -7.11 -14.50
C ALA A 143 10.05 -6.02 -15.12
N SER A 144 10.06 -5.86 -16.45
CA SER A 144 10.88 -4.84 -17.12
C SER A 144 10.41 -3.41 -16.84
N LYS A 145 9.13 -3.22 -16.49
CA LYS A 145 8.57 -1.90 -16.17
C LYS A 145 8.75 -1.50 -14.70
N ILE A 146 9.17 -2.44 -13.86
CA ILE A 146 9.29 -2.26 -12.41
C ILE A 146 10.69 -2.63 -11.90
N GLU A 147 11.66 -2.71 -12.81
CA GLU A 147 13.06 -2.96 -12.47
C GLU A 147 13.57 -1.92 -11.47
N GLY A 148 14.20 -2.39 -10.39
CA GLY A 148 14.68 -1.54 -9.30
C GLY A 148 13.60 -0.96 -8.38
N LYS A 149 12.31 -1.28 -8.58
CA LYS A 149 11.22 -0.90 -7.65
C LYS A 149 10.92 -2.05 -6.70
N HIS A 150 10.93 -1.76 -5.39
CA HIS A 150 10.62 -2.76 -4.36
C HIS A 150 9.14 -2.82 -3.97
N ILE A 151 8.39 -1.76 -4.26
CA ILE A 151 6.99 -1.56 -3.93
C ILE A 151 6.35 -0.70 -5.03
N ILE A 152 5.16 -1.08 -5.47
CA ILE A 152 4.40 -0.38 -6.52
C ILE A 152 2.90 -0.51 -6.26
N ARG A 153 2.12 0.35 -6.91
CA ARG A 153 0.71 0.10 -7.23
C ARG A 153 0.56 0.00 -8.74
N LEU A 154 -0.50 -0.66 -9.20
CA LEU A 154 -0.84 -0.72 -10.62
C LEU A 154 -1.80 0.41 -10.97
N GLU A 155 -1.57 1.06 -12.10
CA GLU A 155 -2.51 2.05 -12.64
C GLU A 155 -3.86 1.38 -13.01
N GLU A 156 -3.79 0.14 -13.49
CA GLU A 156 -4.92 -0.65 -13.95
C GLU A 156 -5.75 -1.25 -12.80
N LEU A 157 -5.14 -1.37 -11.62
CA LEU A 157 -5.72 -1.99 -10.43
C LEU A 157 -5.32 -1.18 -9.20
N LEU A 158 -6.21 -0.27 -8.79
CA LEU A 158 -5.90 0.72 -7.77
C LEU A 158 -5.63 0.11 -6.37
N PHE A 159 -6.20 -1.05 -6.05
CA PHE A 159 -6.17 -1.58 -4.69
C PHE A 159 -4.85 -2.25 -4.26
N PRO A 160 -4.28 -3.21 -5.01
CA PRO A 160 -3.14 -3.97 -4.53
C PRO A 160 -1.86 -3.12 -4.47
N ILE A 161 -1.21 -3.10 -3.30
CA ILE A 161 0.21 -2.78 -3.19
C ILE A 161 0.99 -4.05 -3.48
N ILE A 162 1.88 -4.00 -4.47
CA ILE A 162 2.74 -5.12 -4.86
C ILE A 162 4.14 -4.85 -4.34
N ILE A 163 4.73 -5.83 -3.66
CA ILE A 163 6.09 -5.77 -3.13
C ILE A 163 6.95 -6.91 -3.65
N THR A 164 8.26 -6.68 -3.66
CA THR A 164 9.28 -7.71 -3.92
C THR A 164 9.47 -8.64 -2.73
N GLN A 165 9.96 -9.86 -2.98
CA GLN A 165 10.43 -10.78 -1.93
C GLN A 165 11.43 -10.13 -0.97
N GLU A 166 12.36 -9.31 -1.49
CA GLU A 166 13.37 -8.64 -0.66
C GLU A 166 12.73 -7.69 0.37
N LEU A 167 11.75 -6.87 -0.05
CA LEU A 167 11.04 -6.00 0.88
C LEU A 167 10.19 -6.81 1.88
N LYS A 168 9.53 -7.88 1.44
CA LYS A 168 8.80 -8.80 2.33
C LYS A 168 9.72 -9.31 3.44
N GLU A 169 10.87 -9.88 3.08
CA GLU A 169 11.84 -10.42 4.04
C GLU A 169 12.36 -9.33 5.00
N ALA A 170 12.63 -8.12 4.48
CA ALA A 170 13.08 -7.01 5.30
C ALA A 170 12.04 -6.60 6.36
N LEU A 171 10.75 -6.56 5.99
CA LEU A 171 9.64 -6.27 6.90
C LEU A 171 9.47 -7.38 7.95
N GLU A 172 9.58 -8.65 7.55
CA GLU A 172 9.51 -9.81 8.45
C GLU A 172 10.68 -9.83 9.45
N GLN A 173 11.91 -9.60 8.97
CA GLN A 173 13.11 -9.53 9.83
C GLN A 173 13.02 -8.39 10.84
N ALA A 174 12.45 -7.26 10.44
CA ALA A 174 12.18 -6.15 11.35
C ALA A 174 10.99 -6.41 12.28
N GLN A 175 10.25 -7.53 12.12
CA GLN A 175 9.05 -7.86 12.89
C GLN A 175 7.98 -6.76 12.79
N VAL A 176 7.81 -6.18 11.61
CA VAL A 176 6.74 -5.20 11.33
C VAL A 176 5.39 -5.87 11.57
N THR A 177 4.53 -5.21 12.35
CA THR A 177 3.20 -5.72 12.69
C THR A 177 2.12 -5.17 11.74
N GLY A 178 1.06 -5.94 11.54
CA GLY A 178 -0.08 -5.52 10.74
C GLY A 178 -0.04 -5.95 9.27
N THR A 179 1.01 -6.60 8.82
CA THR A 179 1.21 -7.00 7.41
C THR A 179 0.85 -8.46 7.14
N GLU A 180 0.16 -8.72 6.04
CA GLU A 180 -0.05 -10.04 5.44
C GLU A 180 0.48 -10.02 4.00
N TYR A 181 1.00 -11.16 3.54
CA TYR A 181 1.64 -11.28 2.22
C TYR A 181 0.99 -12.39 1.41
N MET A 182 0.39 -12.03 0.28
CA MET A 182 -0.21 -12.97 -0.65
C MET A 182 0.67 -13.08 -1.90
N PRO A 183 1.10 -14.28 -2.34
CA PRO A 183 1.75 -14.43 -3.64
C PRO A 183 0.90 -13.81 -4.74
N ILE A 184 1.49 -13.02 -5.64
CA ILE A 184 0.73 -12.20 -6.60
C ILE A 184 -0.20 -13.04 -7.51
N ASN A 185 0.21 -14.26 -7.83
CA ASN A 185 -0.57 -15.19 -8.66
C ASN A 185 -1.83 -15.73 -7.98
N ASN A 186 -1.95 -15.58 -6.66
CA ASN A 186 -3.14 -15.93 -5.88
C ASN A 186 -4.10 -14.74 -5.73
N PHE A 187 -3.75 -13.57 -6.26
CA PHE A 187 -4.63 -12.40 -6.21
C PHE A 187 -5.82 -12.56 -7.15
N HIS A 188 -7.00 -12.24 -6.63
CA HIS A 188 -8.25 -12.25 -7.38
C HIS A 188 -8.97 -10.91 -7.22
N PHE A 189 -9.62 -10.45 -8.28
CA PHE A 189 -10.43 -9.23 -8.28
C PHE A 189 -11.77 -9.42 -9.04
N PRO A 190 -12.90 -8.89 -8.51
CA PRO A 190 -13.02 -8.35 -7.16
C PRO A 190 -12.83 -9.45 -6.10
N VAL A 191 -12.45 -9.06 -4.88
CA VAL A 191 -12.29 -9.98 -3.76
C VAL A 191 -13.68 -10.41 -3.31
N TYR A 192 -14.04 -11.68 -3.55
CA TYR A 192 -15.30 -12.28 -3.14
C TYR A 192 -15.09 -13.22 -1.94
#